data_AF-A0AAV5LBQ0-F1
#
_entry.id   AF-A0AAV5LBQ0-F1
#
_cell.length_a   1.000
_cell.length_b   1.000
_cell.length_c   1.000
_cell.angle_alpha   90.00
_cell.angle_beta   90.00
_cell.angle_gamma   90.00
#
_symmetry.space_group_name_H-M   'P 1'
#
loop_
_entity.id
_entity.type
_entity.pdbx_description
1 polymer ?
#
loop_
_entity_poly.entity_id
_entity_poly.type
_entity_poly.pdbx_seq_one_letter_code
_entity_poly.pdbx_strand_id
1 'polypeptide(L)'
;MGKTLLEFQSTKGDVLPTHKFGTHDVAVLKLNKADSESPALGQGVVYQLKDSSITVAFDDIPEEGLNSPLRLEKVVNEVTYCRMKDALIQLTKGVLKGPAADLVPVLFGERLLTFSKRDVTFSPFNFNLDHSWVFSGAFFFKKDGISKALSSKDVFLLHGAPGTGKTTTVVEIILQEVKGGSKILACAASNIAVDNIIERLVPHRVKLVRLGHPARLLPQVLDSALDAQVLRGDNSSLANDIRKEIKALNGKLLKTKDRNTRRDIQKELRNLSKEEQKRQQLAVTDVIKGADVLLTTLTGAFYRKVENSSFNLVIIDEG
;
A
#
# COMPACT_ATOMS: atom_id res chain seq x y z
N MET A 1 -14.59 5.36 4.15
CA MET A 1 -13.24 5.96 4.00
C MET A 1 -13.29 6.99 2.90
N GLY A 2 -14.06 8.07 3.10
CA GLY A 2 -14.17 9.13 2.10
C GLY A 2 -13.12 10.17 2.41
N LYS A 3 -12.03 10.20 1.64
CA LYS A 3 -11.03 11.26 1.71
C LYS A 3 -11.47 12.42 0.84
N THR A 4 -11.19 13.64 1.27
CA THR A 4 -11.53 14.84 0.50
C THR A 4 -10.40 15.16 -0.44
N LEU A 5 -10.69 15.19 -1.74
CA LEU A 5 -9.78 15.70 -2.76
C LEU A 5 -10.02 17.21 -2.88
N LEU A 6 -8.98 18.00 -2.60
CA LEU A 6 -8.99 19.43 -2.88
C LEU A 6 -8.07 19.73 -4.05
N GLU A 7 -8.60 20.43 -5.05
CA GLU A 7 -7.84 20.97 -6.17
C GLU A 7 -7.49 22.43 -5.89
N PHE A 8 -6.21 22.74 -5.96
CA PHE A 8 -5.67 24.08 -5.74
C PHE A 8 -5.13 24.64 -7.05
N GLN A 9 -5.44 25.90 -7.31
CA GLN A 9 -4.99 26.66 -8.48
C GLN A 9 -4.24 27.92 -8.02
N SER A 10 -3.41 28.47 -8.91
CA SER A 10 -2.68 29.69 -8.63
C SER A 10 -3.63 30.89 -8.57
N THR A 11 -3.46 31.77 -7.58
CA THR A 11 -4.20 33.04 -7.50
C THR A 11 -3.59 34.13 -8.40
N LYS A 12 -2.44 33.86 -9.03
CA LYS A 12 -1.64 34.84 -9.79
C LYS A 12 -1.56 34.56 -11.29
N GLY A 13 -2.22 33.50 -11.79
CA GLY A 13 -2.23 33.15 -13.22
C GLY A 13 -2.76 31.74 -13.47
N ASP A 14 -2.85 31.36 -14.75
CA ASP A 14 -3.46 30.09 -15.18
C ASP A 14 -2.54 28.87 -15.00
N VAL A 15 -1.25 29.09 -14.73
CA VAL A 15 -0.23 28.04 -14.56
C VAL A 15 0.33 28.10 -13.14
N LEU A 16 0.63 26.94 -12.56
CA LEU A 16 1.32 26.84 -11.28
C LEU A 16 2.73 27.42 -11.38
N PRO A 17 3.21 28.13 -10.35
CA PRO A 17 4.60 28.55 -10.29
C PRO A 17 5.54 27.35 -10.19
N THR A 18 6.80 27.53 -10.59
CA THR A 18 7.84 26.50 -10.49
C THR A 18 7.91 25.91 -9.08
N HIS A 19 7.79 24.59 -8.98
CA HIS A 19 7.72 23.88 -7.70
C HIS A 19 8.47 22.54 -7.74
N LYS A 20 8.73 21.98 -6.56
CA LYS A 20 9.36 20.66 -6.38
C LYS A 20 8.37 19.58 -5.91
N PHE A 21 7.07 19.82 -6.06
CA PHE A 21 6.05 18.80 -5.82
C PHE A 21 6.10 17.75 -6.93
N GLY A 22 6.10 16.49 -6.53
CA GLY A 22 5.80 15.33 -7.33
C GLY A 22 4.52 14.67 -6.83
N THR A 23 3.94 13.80 -7.64
CA THR A 23 2.82 12.95 -7.22
C THR A 23 3.25 12.14 -5.99
N HIS A 24 2.35 12.03 -5.02
CA HIS A 24 2.50 11.29 -3.75
C HIS A 24 3.35 11.93 -2.67
N ASP A 25 3.90 13.12 -2.92
CA ASP A 25 4.53 13.93 -1.88
C ASP A 25 3.56 14.23 -0.74
N VAL A 26 4.10 14.38 0.46
CA VAL A 26 3.34 14.81 1.61
C VAL A 26 3.32 16.34 1.61
N ALA A 27 2.12 16.89 1.66
CA ALA A 27 1.90 18.34 1.66
C ALA A 27 1.11 18.74 2.90
N VAL A 28 1.50 19.84 3.51
CA VAL A 28 0.77 20.47 4.62
C VAL A 28 0.06 21.70 4.09
N LEU A 29 -1.22 21.82 4.42
CA LEU A 29 -2.06 22.95 4.07
C LEU A 29 -2.06 23.97 5.21
N LYS A 30 -1.75 25.22 4.90
CA LYS A 30 -1.77 26.36 5.83
C LYS A 30 -2.50 27.55 5.22
N LEU A 31 -2.92 28.50 6.05
CA LEU A 31 -3.36 29.81 5.58
C LEU A 31 -2.16 30.58 5.02
N ASN A 32 -2.35 31.39 3.97
CA ASN A 32 -1.23 32.07 3.29
C ASN A 32 -0.50 33.10 4.18
N LYS A 33 -1.18 33.66 5.19
CA LYS A 33 -0.57 34.59 6.17
C LYS A 33 -0.05 33.90 7.43
N ALA A 34 -0.07 32.58 7.48
CA ALA A 34 0.38 31.84 8.66
C ALA A 34 1.91 31.83 8.72
N ASP A 35 2.47 32.10 9.90
CA ASP A 35 3.90 31.94 10.16
C ASP A 35 4.31 30.46 10.04
N SER A 36 5.60 30.19 9.87
CA SER A 36 6.13 28.82 9.74
C SER A 36 5.73 27.89 10.90
N GLU A 37 5.55 28.43 12.11
CA GLU A 37 5.13 27.68 13.32
C GLU A 37 3.61 27.59 13.52
N SER A 38 2.82 28.24 12.66
CA SER A 38 1.36 28.20 12.79
C SER A 38 0.80 26.79 12.52
N PRO A 39 -0.28 26.40 13.22
CA PRO A 39 -0.87 25.08 13.07
C PRO A 39 -1.35 24.85 11.64
N ALA A 40 -1.10 23.65 11.13
CA ALA A 40 -1.61 23.20 9.85
C ALA A 40 -3.14 23.10 9.86
N LEU A 41 -3.79 23.50 8.77
CA LEU A 41 -5.20 23.19 8.52
C LEU A 41 -5.38 21.69 8.28
N GLY A 42 -4.43 21.06 7.61
CA GLY A 42 -4.45 19.63 7.38
C GLY A 42 -3.17 19.15 6.73
N GLN A 43 -2.96 17.84 6.80
CA GLN A 43 -1.87 17.16 6.10
C GLN A 43 -2.45 16.19 5.10
N GLY A 44 -1.94 16.24 3.88
CA GLY A 44 -2.44 15.44 2.77
C GLY A 44 -1.32 14.90 1.91
N VAL A 45 -1.73 14.14 0.89
CA VAL A 45 -0.84 13.53 -0.09
C VAL A 45 -1.20 14.08 -1.45
N VAL A 46 -0.21 14.58 -2.20
CA VAL A 46 -0.42 15.03 -3.57
C VAL A 46 -0.94 13.86 -4.41
N TYR A 47 -2.16 14.01 -4.94
CA TYR A 47 -2.83 13.03 -5.77
C TYR A 47 -2.46 13.21 -7.24
N GLN A 48 -2.59 14.44 -7.72
CA GLN A 48 -2.42 14.77 -9.13
C GLN A 48 -1.73 16.12 -9.27
N LEU A 49 -0.88 16.23 -10.27
CA LEU A 49 -0.26 17.47 -10.71
C LEU A 49 -0.64 17.70 -12.17
N LYS A 50 -1.12 18.90 -12.47
CA LYS A 50 -1.34 19.44 -13.81
C LYS A 50 -0.58 20.75 -13.90
N ASP A 51 -0.40 21.26 -15.11
CA ASP A 51 0.27 22.55 -15.31
C ASP A 51 -0.46 23.71 -14.59
N SER A 52 -1.79 23.64 -14.48
CA SER A 52 -2.62 24.67 -13.86
C SER A 52 -3.06 24.38 -12.43
N SER A 53 -2.92 23.15 -11.94
CA SER A 53 -3.48 22.76 -10.65
C SER A 53 -2.75 21.62 -9.95
N ILE A 54 -2.83 21.62 -8.62
CA ILE A 54 -2.36 20.56 -7.75
C ILE A 54 -3.54 20.01 -6.96
N THR A 55 -3.80 18.72 -7.05
CA THR A 55 -4.83 18.04 -6.27
C THR A 55 -4.20 17.30 -5.11
N VAL A 56 -4.68 17.54 -3.89
CA VAL A 56 -4.18 16.90 -2.67
C VAL A 56 -5.32 16.15 -1.98
N ALA A 57 -5.05 14.90 -1.61
CA ALA A 57 -5.96 14.05 -0.84
C ALA A 57 -5.70 14.21 0.65
N PHE A 58 -6.73 14.55 1.43
CA PHE A 58 -6.63 14.68 2.88
C PHE A 58 -7.55 13.68 3.59
N ASP A 59 -7.11 13.21 4.76
CA ASP A 59 -7.91 12.31 5.61
C ASP A 59 -9.04 13.07 6.31
N ASP A 60 -8.73 14.24 6.88
CA ASP A 60 -9.68 15.18 7.48
C ASP A 60 -9.23 16.61 7.17
N ILE A 61 -10.16 17.49 6.79
CA ILE A 61 -9.90 18.92 6.57
C ILE A 61 -10.96 19.72 7.34
N PRO A 62 -10.57 20.75 8.11
CA PRO A 62 -11.53 21.69 8.68
C PRO A 62 -12.29 22.42 7.56
N GLU A 63 -13.62 22.46 7.66
CA GLU A 63 -14.47 23.21 6.71
C GLU A 63 -14.19 24.73 6.79
N GLU A 64 -13.60 25.20 7.89
CA GLU A 64 -13.22 26.60 8.10
C GLU A 64 -11.80 26.90 7.58
N GLY A 65 -11.64 28.07 6.93
CA GLY A 65 -10.34 28.58 6.47
C GLY A 65 -10.03 28.36 4.98
N LEU A 66 -10.81 27.53 4.28
CA LEU A 66 -10.61 27.22 2.85
C LEU A 66 -10.97 28.38 1.90
N ASN A 67 -11.74 29.38 2.37
CA ASN A 67 -12.21 30.52 1.58
C ASN A 67 -11.18 31.67 1.44
N SER A 68 -9.94 31.45 1.90
CA SER A 68 -8.87 32.44 1.85
C SER A 68 -7.70 31.92 1.02
N PRO A 69 -6.76 32.76 0.56
CA PRO A 69 -5.54 32.26 -0.07
C PRO A 69 -4.82 31.27 0.85
N LEU A 70 -4.47 30.11 0.31
CA LEU A 70 -3.83 29.01 1.04
C LEU A 70 -2.38 28.84 0.60
N ARG A 71 -1.58 28.21 1.46
CA ARG A 71 -0.22 27.81 1.18
C ARG A 71 -0.10 26.29 1.32
N LEU A 72 0.47 25.67 0.30
CA LEU A 72 0.88 24.26 0.34
C LEU A 72 2.38 24.19 0.57
N GLU A 73 2.78 23.53 1.65
CA GLU A 73 4.17 23.30 2.01
C GLU A 73 4.51 21.81 1.82
N LYS A 74 5.52 21.52 0.98
CA LYS A 74 6.06 20.16 0.87
C LYS A 74 6.83 19.84 2.14
N VAL A 75 6.46 18.75 2.81
CA VAL A 75 7.14 18.29 4.02
C VAL A 75 7.85 16.97 3.78
N VAL A 76 8.92 16.74 4.54
CA VAL A 76 9.61 15.46 4.53
C VAL A 76 8.73 14.43 5.22
N ASN A 77 8.62 13.25 4.62
CA ASN A 77 7.86 12.15 5.21
C ASN A 77 8.68 11.46 6.32
N GLU A 78 8.68 12.03 7.53
CA GLU A 78 9.35 11.45 8.71
C GLU A 78 8.84 10.05 9.05
N VAL A 79 7.59 9.73 8.70
CA VAL A 79 6.98 8.42 8.96
C VAL A 79 7.81 7.29 8.33
N THR A 80 8.37 7.52 7.14
CA THR A 80 9.23 6.54 6.46
C THR A 80 10.50 6.27 7.26
N TYR A 81 11.14 7.33 7.78
CA TYR A 81 12.34 7.21 8.60
C TYR A 81 12.06 6.52 9.95
N CYS A 82 10.97 6.93 10.62
CA CYS A 82 10.55 6.30 11.87
C CYS A 82 10.29 4.80 11.69
N ARG A 83 9.62 4.40 10.59
CA ARG A 83 9.39 2.96 10.28
C ARG A 83 10.68 2.18 10.09
N MET A 84 11.65 2.73 9.34
CA MET A 84 12.95 2.08 9.17
C MET A 84 13.69 1.94 10.51
N LYS A 85 13.68 2.99 11.33
CA LYS A 85 14.27 2.96 12.67
C LYS A 85 13.60 1.91 13.56
N ASP A 86 12.27 1.85 13.55
CA ASP A 86 11.50 0.86 14.31
C ASP A 86 11.81 -0.57 13.86
N ALA A 87 11.99 -0.79 12.55
CA ALA A 87 12.40 -2.08 11.99
C ALA A 87 13.77 -2.53 12.52
N LEU A 88 14.75 -1.61 12.54
CA LEU A 88 16.07 -1.88 13.09
C LEU A 88 16.00 -2.17 14.60
N ILE A 89 15.21 -1.41 15.35
CA ILE A 89 15.00 -1.67 16.79
C ILE A 89 14.33 -3.03 17.02
N GLN A 90 13.41 -3.46 16.15
CA GLN A 90 12.83 -4.80 16.24
C GLN A 90 13.86 -5.88 15.93
N LEU A 91 14.69 -5.68 14.91
CA LEU A 91 15.76 -6.62 14.55
C LEU A 91 16.78 -6.78 15.69
N THR A 92 17.17 -5.69 16.37
CA THR A 92 18.12 -5.74 17.50
C THR A 92 17.58 -6.44 18.75
N LYS A 93 16.25 -6.50 18.92
CA LYS A 93 15.62 -7.30 19.99
C LYS A 93 15.74 -8.80 19.75
N GLY A 94 16.20 -9.21 18.57
CA GLY A 94 16.36 -10.60 18.17
C GLY A 94 15.07 -11.19 17.60
N VAL A 95 15.18 -11.87 16.45
CA VAL A 95 14.09 -12.63 15.84
C VAL A 95 14.20 -14.08 16.33
N LEU A 96 13.58 -14.36 17.47
CA LEU A 96 13.71 -15.66 18.15
C LEU A 96 12.68 -16.70 17.70
N LYS A 97 11.64 -16.30 16.96
CA LYS A 97 10.53 -17.17 16.57
C LYS A 97 10.08 -16.87 15.14
N GLY A 98 9.57 -17.90 14.47
CA GLY A 98 8.99 -17.82 13.14
C GLY A 98 10.00 -17.98 12.00
N PRO A 99 9.54 -17.93 10.74
CA PRO A 99 10.36 -18.23 9.56
C PRO A 99 11.58 -17.31 9.40
N ALA A 100 11.50 -16.08 9.90
CA ALA A 100 12.60 -15.12 9.82
C ALA A 100 13.76 -15.43 10.78
N ALA A 101 13.56 -16.25 11.82
CA ALA A 101 14.63 -16.64 12.74
C ALA A 101 15.75 -17.42 12.03
N ASP A 102 15.39 -18.19 11.01
CA ASP A 102 16.30 -18.94 10.16
C ASP A 102 16.98 -18.03 9.12
N LEU A 103 16.24 -17.05 8.58
CA LEU A 103 16.73 -16.14 7.54
C LEU A 103 17.78 -15.16 8.05
N VAL A 104 17.61 -14.62 9.26
CA VAL A 104 18.49 -13.55 9.80
C VAL A 104 19.96 -13.98 9.84
N PRO A 105 20.35 -15.13 10.43
CA PRO A 105 21.74 -15.61 10.42
C PRO A 105 22.31 -15.78 9.01
N VAL A 106 21.48 -16.19 8.04
CA VAL A 106 21.90 -16.32 6.64
C VAL A 106 22.23 -14.95 6.03
N LEU A 107 21.39 -13.93 6.29
CA LEU A 107 21.61 -12.56 5.78
C LEU A 107 22.83 -11.88 6.41
N PHE A 108 23.19 -12.23 7.64
CA PHE A 108 24.41 -11.75 8.32
C PHE A 108 25.65 -12.62 8.05
N GLY A 109 25.53 -13.68 7.24
CA GLY A 109 26.65 -14.56 6.89
C GLY A 109 27.08 -15.55 7.98
N GLU A 110 26.28 -15.70 9.03
CA GLU A 110 26.51 -16.66 10.13
C GLU A 110 26.13 -18.09 9.74
N ARG A 111 25.28 -18.25 8.70
CA ARG A 111 24.83 -19.54 8.18
C ARG A 111 24.82 -19.56 6.65
N LEU A 112 25.18 -20.71 6.06
CA LEU A 112 25.16 -20.90 4.61
C LEU A 112 23.73 -21.07 4.06
N LEU A 113 23.55 -20.65 2.82
CA LEU A 113 22.32 -20.82 2.04
C LEU A 113 22.02 -22.30 1.79
N THR A 114 20.76 -22.69 1.93
CA THR A 114 20.31 -24.06 1.67
C THR A 114 19.33 -24.09 0.50
N PHE A 115 19.55 -25.04 -0.40
CA PHE A 115 18.62 -25.36 -1.49
C PHE A 115 17.91 -26.69 -1.23
N SER A 116 16.71 -26.82 -1.76
CA SER A 116 16.03 -28.10 -1.87
C SER A 116 16.82 -29.02 -2.78
N LYS A 117 17.03 -30.26 -2.34
CA LYS A 117 17.73 -31.30 -3.14
C LYS A 117 16.85 -31.89 -4.26
N ARG A 118 15.57 -31.52 -4.31
CA ARG A 118 14.64 -31.99 -5.35
C ARG A 118 14.70 -31.04 -6.54
N ASP A 119 14.89 -31.60 -7.73
CA ASP A 119 14.73 -30.85 -8.96
C ASP A 119 13.29 -30.32 -9.06
N VAL A 120 13.15 -29.01 -9.12
CA VAL A 120 11.84 -28.36 -9.24
C VAL A 120 11.43 -28.39 -10.69
N THR A 121 10.47 -29.24 -11.02
CA THR A 121 9.81 -29.24 -12.32
C THR A 121 8.58 -28.34 -12.27
N PHE A 122 8.50 -27.36 -13.16
CA PHE A 122 7.36 -26.44 -13.24
C PHE A 122 6.88 -26.28 -14.68
N SER A 123 5.58 -26.04 -14.84
CA SER A 123 4.95 -25.71 -16.12
C SER A 123 4.76 -24.19 -16.19
N PRO A 124 5.46 -23.46 -17.06
CA PRO A 124 5.37 -22.00 -17.10
C PRO A 124 3.94 -21.54 -17.41
N PHE A 125 3.47 -20.50 -16.73
CA PHE A 125 2.17 -19.87 -17.01
C PHE A 125 2.22 -18.99 -18.25
N ASN A 126 3.35 -18.32 -18.46
CA ASN A 126 3.56 -17.52 -19.65
C ASN A 126 4.28 -18.34 -20.74
N PHE A 127 3.54 -18.80 -21.76
CA PHE A 127 4.11 -19.53 -22.90
C PHE A 127 5.12 -18.70 -23.70
N ASN A 128 5.06 -17.36 -23.65
CA ASN A 128 6.07 -16.49 -24.28
C ASN A 128 7.36 -16.37 -23.46
N LEU A 129 7.44 -16.97 -22.26
CA LEU A 129 8.74 -17.28 -21.66
C LEU A 129 9.58 -18.13 -22.61
N ASP A 130 8.94 -18.89 -23.53
CA ASP A 130 9.59 -19.72 -24.54
C ASP A 130 10.09 -18.96 -25.79
N HIS A 131 9.57 -17.76 -26.07
CA HIS A 131 9.83 -17.03 -27.31
C HIS A 131 10.54 -15.68 -27.15
N SER A 132 10.62 -15.15 -25.94
CA SER A 132 11.26 -13.86 -25.70
C SER A 132 12.78 -14.06 -25.58
N TRP A 133 13.50 -13.66 -26.64
CA TRP A 133 14.97 -13.57 -26.79
C TRP A 133 15.69 -14.82 -27.36
N VAL A 134 15.42 -15.12 -28.64
CA VAL A 134 16.26 -15.97 -29.52
C VAL A 134 17.53 -15.24 -30.00
N PHE A 135 17.97 -14.21 -29.28
CA PHE A 135 19.29 -13.60 -29.51
C PHE A 135 20.11 -13.77 -28.24
N SER A 136 21.09 -14.68 -28.32
CA SER A 136 22.21 -14.82 -27.37
C SER A 136 21.88 -15.41 -25.99
N GLY A 137 21.59 -16.71 -25.88
CA GLY A 137 21.77 -17.50 -24.64
C GLY A 137 20.89 -17.20 -23.41
N ALA A 138 20.14 -16.08 -23.40
CA ALA A 138 19.34 -15.60 -22.27
C ALA A 138 18.11 -16.47 -21.92
N PHE A 139 17.74 -17.39 -22.82
CA PHE A 139 16.61 -18.29 -22.68
C PHE A 139 16.74 -19.27 -21.51
N PHE A 140 17.90 -19.93 -21.42
CA PHE A 140 18.19 -20.90 -20.37
C PHE A 140 18.27 -20.24 -19.00
N PHE A 141 18.73 -18.99 -18.92
CA PHE A 141 18.89 -18.25 -17.66
C PHE A 141 17.56 -17.94 -16.96
N LYS A 142 16.45 -17.74 -17.70
CA LYS A 142 15.15 -17.44 -17.06
C LYS A 142 14.54 -18.67 -16.41
N LYS A 143 14.42 -19.79 -17.14
CA LYS A 143 13.86 -21.03 -16.58
C LYS A 143 14.75 -21.61 -15.47
N ASP A 144 16.06 -21.61 -15.66
CA ASP A 144 17.02 -22.03 -14.63
C ASP A 144 16.96 -21.11 -13.41
N GLY A 145 16.89 -19.79 -13.62
CA GLY A 145 16.70 -18.81 -12.56
C GLY A 145 15.40 -19.02 -11.76
N ILE A 146 14.29 -19.32 -12.44
CA ILE A 146 13.01 -19.64 -11.79
C ILE A 146 13.14 -20.95 -11.01
N SER A 147 13.70 -22.00 -11.60
CA SER A 147 13.90 -23.30 -10.93
C SER A 147 14.77 -23.17 -9.68
N LYS A 148 15.84 -22.38 -9.74
CA LYS A 148 16.72 -22.09 -8.59
C LYS A 148 16.04 -21.22 -7.54
N ALA A 149 15.20 -20.26 -7.96
CA ALA A 149 14.41 -19.46 -7.03
C ALA A 149 13.43 -20.33 -6.25
N LEU A 150 12.68 -21.19 -6.95
CA LEU A 150 11.70 -22.12 -6.36
C LEU A 150 12.36 -23.23 -5.50
N SER A 151 13.64 -23.53 -5.72
CA SER A 151 14.38 -24.49 -4.90
C SER A 151 15.09 -23.86 -3.70
N SER A 152 15.22 -22.53 -3.65
CA SER A 152 15.84 -21.83 -2.52
C SER A 152 14.95 -21.90 -1.28
N LYS A 153 15.55 -22.18 -0.11
CA LYS A 153 14.82 -22.21 1.17
C LYS A 153 14.95 -20.94 1.99
N ASP A 154 16.05 -20.20 1.80
CA ASP A 154 16.38 -19.04 2.63
C ASP A 154 16.20 -17.74 1.85
N VAL A 155 17.06 -17.46 0.87
CA VAL A 155 17.01 -16.25 0.04
C VAL A 155 17.54 -16.55 -1.36
N PHE A 156 17.00 -15.87 -2.37
CA PHE A 156 17.47 -15.95 -3.75
C PHE A 156 17.56 -14.54 -4.34
N LEU A 157 18.71 -14.21 -4.94
CA LEU A 157 18.90 -12.94 -5.62
C LEU A 157 18.73 -13.13 -7.13
N LEU A 158 17.68 -12.55 -7.67
CA LEU A 158 17.46 -12.51 -9.12
C LEU A 158 18.10 -11.24 -9.70
N HIS A 159 19.18 -11.41 -10.46
CA HIS A 159 19.84 -10.30 -11.16
C HIS A 159 19.55 -10.32 -12.67
N GLY A 160 19.36 -9.14 -13.27
CA GLY A 160 19.16 -9.00 -14.71
C GLY A 160 19.37 -7.56 -15.19
N ALA A 161 20.07 -7.41 -16.32
CA ALA A 161 20.29 -6.11 -16.96
C ALA A 161 18.96 -5.41 -17.33
N PRO A 162 18.93 -4.08 -17.53
CA PRO A 162 17.72 -3.38 -17.95
C PRO A 162 17.09 -4.03 -19.19
N GLY A 163 15.76 -4.20 -19.20
CA GLY A 163 15.05 -4.81 -20.33
C GLY A 163 15.10 -6.35 -20.41
N THR A 164 15.82 -7.04 -19.53
CA THR A 164 15.92 -8.52 -19.55
C THR A 164 14.66 -9.24 -19.05
N GLY A 165 13.63 -8.50 -18.62
CA GLY A 165 12.35 -9.07 -18.20
C GLY A 165 12.35 -9.63 -16.77
N LYS A 166 13.13 -9.04 -15.85
CA LYS A 166 13.13 -9.37 -14.41
C LYS A 166 11.72 -9.47 -13.84
N THR A 167 10.88 -8.46 -14.09
CA THR A 167 9.49 -8.43 -13.62
C THR A 167 8.67 -9.61 -14.18
N THR A 168 8.92 -10.05 -15.42
CA THR A 168 8.27 -11.24 -15.98
C THR A 168 8.68 -12.51 -15.23
N THR A 169 9.96 -12.65 -14.89
CA THR A 169 10.47 -13.76 -14.08
C THR A 169 9.88 -13.74 -12.67
N VAL A 170 9.79 -12.57 -12.04
CA VAL A 170 9.16 -12.38 -10.72
C VAL A 170 7.69 -12.80 -10.75
N VAL A 171 6.93 -12.35 -11.76
CA VAL A 171 5.53 -12.74 -11.93
C VAL A 171 5.40 -14.25 -12.09
N GLU A 172 6.27 -14.90 -12.86
CA GLU A 172 6.22 -16.36 -13.00
C GLU A 172 6.49 -17.07 -11.67
N ILE A 173 7.48 -16.63 -10.89
CA ILE A 173 7.75 -17.18 -9.55
C ILE A 173 6.52 -17.03 -8.65
N ILE A 174 5.87 -15.85 -8.64
CA ILE A 174 4.63 -15.60 -7.89
C ILE A 174 3.56 -16.61 -8.29
N LEU A 175 3.33 -16.82 -9.58
CA LEU A 175 2.30 -17.73 -10.07
C LEU A 175 2.57 -19.18 -9.68
N GLN A 176 3.82 -19.64 -9.75
CA GLN A 176 4.19 -21.00 -9.33
C GLN A 176 4.00 -21.22 -7.83
N GLU A 177 4.39 -20.25 -7.02
CA GLU A 177 4.22 -20.30 -5.56
C GLU A 177 2.75 -20.27 -5.15
N VAL A 178 1.93 -19.40 -5.76
CA VAL A 178 0.48 -19.37 -5.53
C VAL A 178 -0.17 -20.69 -5.95
N LYS A 179 0.25 -21.28 -7.09
CA LYS A 179 -0.21 -22.60 -7.52
C LYS A 179 0.11 -23.69 -6.49
N GLY A 180 1.24 -23.55 -5.79
CA GLY A 180 1.64 -24.42 -4.67
C GLY A 180 0.89 -24.16 -3.36
N GLY A 181 0.03 -23.13 -3.30
CA GLY A 181 -0.72 -22.73 -2.10
C GLY A 181 0.02 -21.76 -1.18
N SER A 182 1.16 -21.21 -1.61
CA SER A 182 1.93 -20.22 -0.85
C SER A 182 1.20 -18.87 -0.81
N LYS A 183 1.23 -18.21 0.35
CA LYS A 183 0.89 -16.79 0.49
C LYS A 183 2.10 -15.91 0.31
N ILE A 184 1.96 -14.87 -0.50
CA ILE A 184 3.08 -14.06 -0.95
C ILE A 184 2.93 -12.60 -0.51
N LEU A 185 4.01 -12.02 0.00
CA LEU A 185 4.15 -10.58 0.17
C LEU A 185 5.10 -10.04 -0.90
N ALA A 186 4.59 -9.29 -1.87
CA ALA A 186 5.41 -8.63 -2.89
C ALA A 186 5.57 -7.14 -2.57
N CYS A 187 6.82 -6.73 -2.39
CA CYS A 187 7.21 -5.38 -2.05
C CYS A 187 8.04 -4.76 -3.17
N ALA A 188 7.89 -3.45 -3.40
CA ALA A 188 8.80 -2.70 -4.25
C ALA A 188 9.16 -1.32 -3.70
N ALA A 189 10.19 -0.70 -4.26
CA ALA A 189 10.65 0.63 -3.84
C ALA A 189 9.68 1.76 -4.22
N SER A 190 8.91 1.62 -5.29
CA SER A 190 7.99 2.65 -5.80
C SER A 190 6.59 2.10 -6.06
N ASN A 191 5.56 2.97 -6.03
CA ASN A 191 4.19 2.55 -6.34
C ASN A 191 4.07 1.99 -7.76
N ILE A 192 4.72 2.63 -8.73
CA ILE A 192 4.71 2.20 -10.13
C ILE A 192 5.28 0.78 -10.28
N ALA A 193 6.38 0.46 -9.58
CA ALA A 193 6.94 -0.89 -9.61
C ALA A 193 5.96 -1.94 -9.04
N VAL A 194 5.25 -1.61 -7.96
CA VAL A 194 4.21 -2.50 -7.41
C VAL A 194 3.07 -2.70 -8.41
N ASP A 195 2.58 -1.60 -8.98
CA ASP A 195 1.44 -1.61 -9.89
C ASP A 195 1.76 -2.37 -11.18
N ASN A 196 3.00 -2.26 -11.68
CA ASN A 196 3.54 -3.05 -12.80
C ASN A 196 3.51 -4.58 -12.56
N ILE A 197 3.72 -5.03 -11.32
CA ILE A 197 3.59 -6.46 -10.96
C ILE A 197 2.11 -6.86 -10.98
N ILE A 198 1.23 -6.00 -10.42
CA ILE A 198 -0.22 -6.26 -10.38
C ILE A 198 -0.79 -6.43 -11.77
N GLU A 199 -0.48 -5.51 -12.69
CA GLU A 199 -0.98 -5.54 -14.07
C GLU A 199 -0.68 -6.86 -14.78
N ARG A 200 0.50 -7.43 -14.51
CA ARG A 200 0.91 -8.72 -15.08
C ARG A 200 0.25 -9.92 -14.39
N LEU A 201 -0.19 -9.77 -13.14
CA LEU A 201 -0.86 -10.84 -12.38
C LEU A 201 -2.38 -10.86 -12.60
N VAL A 202 -3.02 -9.72 -12.88
CA VAL A 202 -4.47 -9.60 -13.09
C VAL A 202 -5.03 -10.62 -14.10
N PRO A 203 -4.41 -10.85 -15.28
CA PRO A 203 -4.91 -11.83 -16.25
C PRO A 203 -5.00 -13.26 -15.73
N HIS A 204 -4.21 -13.61 -14.70
CA HIS A 204 -4.14 -14.95 -14.13
C HIS A 204 -5.18 -15.22 -13.03
N ARG A 205 -6.04 -14.23 -12.70
CA ARG A 205 -7.14 -14.35 -11.73
C ARG A 205 -6.72 -14.80 -10.33
N VAL A 206 -5.49 -14.48 -9.94
CA VAL A 206 -4.99 -14.65 -8.57
C VAL A 206 -5.68 -13.64 -7.64
N LYS A 207 -5.91 -13.98 -6.37
CA LYS A 207 -6.48 -13.04 -5.40
C LYS A 207 -5.43 -12.04 -4.93
N LEU A 208 -5.41 -10.87 -5.57
CA LEU A 208 -4.46 -9.80 -5.30
C LEU A 208 -5.05 -8.78 -4.32
N VAL A 209 -4.25 -8.29 -3.38
CA VAL A 209 -4.59 -7.11 -2.57
C VAL A 209 -3.43 -6.12 -2.63
N ARG A 210 -3.70 -4.92 -3.14
CA ARG A 210 -2.78 -3.80 -3.19
C ARG A 210 -3.00 -2.89 -1.99
N LEU A 211 -2.02 -2.84 -1.10
CA LEU A 211 -1.99 -1.90 0.03
C LEU A 211 -1.34 -0.60 -0.40
N GLY A 212 -2.02 0.51 -0.19
CA GLY A 212 -1.52 1.81 -0.55
C GLY A 212 -2.70 2.77 -0.63
N HIS A 213 -2.42 4.05 -0.47
CA HIS A 213 -3.45 5.05 -0.62
C HIS A 213 -3.92 5.05 -2.09
N PRO A 214 -5.24 4.93 -2.41
CA PRO A 214 -5.74 4.91 -3.80
C PRO A 214 -5.23 6.04 -4.68
N ALA A 215 -4.95 7.21 -4.09
CA ALA A 215 -4.32 8.35 -4.73
C ALA A 215 -2.89 8.07 -5.29
N ARG A 216 -2.30 6.94 -4.92
CA ARG A 216 -0.96 6.52 -5.29
C ARG A 216 -0.92 5.38 -6.29
N LEU A 217 -2.09 4.92 -6.72
CA LEU A 217 -2.24 3.74 -7.56
C LEU A 217 -2.59 4.17 -8.98
N LEU A 218 -2.13 3.39 -9.95
CA LEU A 218 -2.58 3.52 -11.33
C LEU A 218 -4.07 3.14 -11.45
N PRO A 219 -4.85 3.78 -12.35
CA PRO A 219 -6.29 3.52 -12.50
C PRO A 219 -6.62 2.05 -12.74
N GLN A 220 -5.80 1.36 -13.52
CA GLN A 220 -5.96 -0.06 -13.88
C GLN A 220 -5.77 -1.04 -12.73
N VAL A 221 -5.16 -0.62 -11.61
CA VAL A 221 -4.96 -1.49 -10.44
C VAL A 221 -5.90 -1.16 -9.27
N LEU A 222 -6.81 -0.18 -9.44
CA LEU A 222 -7.72 0.28 -8.38
C LEU A 222 -8.66 -0.83 -7.89
N ASP A 223 -9.06 -1.75 -8.77
CA ASP A 223 -9.89 -2.91 -8.40
C ASP A 223 -9.18 -3.87 -7.44
N SER A 224 -7.84 -3.91 -7.52
CA SER A 224 -7.00 -4.70 -6.61
C SER A 224 -6.72 -3.96 -5.30
N ALA A 225 -7.08 -2.68 -5.17
CA ALA A 225 -6.81 -1.90 -3.96
C ALA A 225 -7.62 -2.42 -2.77
N LEU A 226 -6.98 -2.46 -1.58
CA LEU A 226 -7.63 -2.89 -0.35
C LEU A 226 -8.95 -2.15 -0.10
N ASP A 227 -8.95 -0.82 -0.25
CA ASP A 227 -10.13 0.00 0.02
C ASP A 227 -11.29 -0.35 -0.93
N ALA A 228 -10.99 -0.60 -2.20
CA ALA A 228 -12.00 -0.98 -3.20
C ALA A 228 -12.62 -2.35 -2.89
N GLN A 229 -11.79 -3.32 -2.48
CA GLN A 229 -12.27 -4.65 -2.13
C GLN A 229 -13.05 -4.67 -0.81
N VAL A 230 -12.61 -3.90 0.18
CA VAL A 230 -13.36 -3.74 1.43
C VAL A 230 -14.74 -3.19 1.13
N LEU A 231 -14.86 -2.15 0.29
CA LEU A 231 -16.15 -1.56 -0.09
C LEU A 231 -17.10 -2.52 -0.84
N ARG A 232 -16.58 -3.60 -1.44
CA ARG A 232 -17.38 -4.63 -2.10
C ARG A 232 -17.82 -5.76 -1.16
N GLY A 233 -17.17 -5.92 -0.01
CA GLY A 233 -17.46 -7.01 0.91
C GLY A 233 -18.69 -6.77 1.79
N ASP A 234 -19.32 -7.86 2.24
CA ASP A 234 -20.56 -7.81 3.04
C ASP A 234 -20.40 -7.02 4.34
N ASN A 235 -19.25 -7.13 5.00
CA ASN A 235 -18.95 -6.36 6.22
C ASN A 235 -18.94 -4.83 5.98
N SER A 236 -18.77 -4.36 4.74
CA SER A 236 -18.80 -2.93 4.44
C SER A 236 -20.20 -2.35 4.30
N SER A 237 -21.19 -3.15 3.89
CA SER A 237 -22.59 -2.70 3.82
C SER A 237 -23.09 -2.34 5.22
N LEU A 238 -22.81 -3.22 6.18
CA LEU A 238 -23.03 -3.05 7.60
C LEU A 238 -22.32 -1.82 8.18
N ALA A 239 -21.07 -1.54 7.77
CA ALA A 239 -20.36 -0.35 8.20
C ALA A 239 -20.94 0.94 7.58
N ASN A 240 -21.44 0.86 6.35
CA ASN A 240 -22.09 1.99 5.69
C ASN A 240 -23.43 2.34 6.34
N ASP A 241 -24.18 1.36 6.84
CA ASP A 241 -25.42 1.62 7.58
C ASP A 241 -25.15 2.33 8.91
N ILE A 242 -24.13 1.90 9.65
CA ILE A 242 -23.67 2.61 10.86
C ILE A 242 -23.24 4.04 10.52
N ARG A 243 -22.55 4.26 9.38
CA ARG A 243 -22.15 5.61 8.94
C ARG A 243 -23.36 6.51 8.66
N LYS A 244 -24.42 5.97 8.05
CA LYS A 244 -25.67 6.72 7.81
C LYS A 244 -26.32 7.12 9.14
N GLU A 245 -26.33 6.22 10.11
CA GLU A 245 -26.86 6.47 11.46
C GLU A 245 -26.05 7.54 12.21
N ILE A 246 -24.71 7.47 12.16
CA ILE A 246 -23.82 8.51 12.69
C ILE A 246 -24.14 9.87 12.04
N LYS A 247 -24.31 9.92 10.72
CA LYS A 247 -24.65 11.17 10.01
C LYS A 247 -26.00 11.72 10.47
N ALA A 248 -27.00 10.86 10.67
CA ALA A 248 -28.31 11.26 11.18
C ALA A 248 -28.23 11.81 12.63
N LEU A 249 -27.48 11.15 13.51
CA LEU A 249 -27.27 11.58 14.90
C LEU A 249 -26.49 12.89 15.00
N ASN A 250 -25.46 13.09 14.17
CA ASN A 250 -24.76 14.37 14.05
C ASN A 250 -25.71 15.50 13.61
N GLY A 251 -26.59 15.23 12.64
CA GLY A 251 -27.63 16.17 12.22
C GLY A 251 -28.62 16.53 13.34
N LYS A 252 -28.98 15.56 14.19
CA LYS A 252 -29.81 15.79 15.38
C LYS A 252 -29.06 16.60 16.44
N LEU A 253 -27.78 16.29 16.68
CA LEU A 253 -26.93 16.98 17.66
C LEU A 253 -26.79 18.48 17.38
N LEU A 254 -26.75 18.87 16.11
CA LEU A 254 -26.72 20.27 15.68
C LEU A 254 -28.02 21.03 16.02
N LYS A 255 -29.16 20.34 16.02
CA LYS A 255 -30.50 20.95 16.22
C LYS A 255 -30.96 20.96 17.68
N THR A 256 -30.47 20.03 18.49
CA THR A 256 -30.90 19.86 19.88
C THR A 256 -30.25 20.88 20.81
N LYS A 257 -31.06 21.69 21.53
CA LYS A 257 -30.58 22.68 22.51
C LYS A 257 -30.49 22.15 23.95
N ASP A 258 -31.19 21.07 24.26
CA ASP A 258 -31.21 20.49 25.60
C ASP A 258 -29.88 19.76 25.94
N ARG A 259 -29.43 19.92 27.19
CA ARG A 259 -28.10 19.47 27.64
C ARG A 259 -28.04 17.97 27.88
N ASN A 260 -29.12 17.37 28.38
CA ASN A 260 -29.17 15.95 28.70
C ASN A 260 -29.25 15.11 27.42
N THR A 261 -30.16 15.47 26.51
CA THR A 261 -30.29 14.84 25.20
C THR A 261 -29.02 14.96 24.35
N ARG A 262 -28.31 16.10 24.41
CA ARG A 262 -26.98 16.22 23.78
C ARG A 262 -25.98 15.21 24.34
N ARG A 263 -25.97 14.99 25.67
CA ARG A 263 -25.06 14.04 26.31
C ARG A 263 -25.36 12.60 25.90
N ASP A 264 -26.63 12.25 25.76
CA ASP A 264 -27.05 10.91 25.33
C ASP A 264 -26.66 10.64 23.87
N ILE A 265 -26.93 11.59 22.97
CA ILE A 265 -26.52 11.50 21.56
C ILE A 265 -24.99 11.36 21.44
N GLN A 266 -24.21 12.12 22.23
CA GLN A 266 -22.75 11.98 22.23
C GLN A 266 -22.28 10.60 22.72
N LYS A 267 -22.96 10.01 23.71
CA LYS A 267 -22.64 8.67 24.20
C LYS A 267 -22.94 7.61 23.13
N GLU A 268 -24.07 7.75 22.46
CA GLU A 268 -24.47 6.87 21.36
C GLU A 268 -23.51 6.96 20.16
N LEU A 269 -23.16 8.19 19.75
CA LEU A 269 -22.15 8.43 18.72
C LEU A 269 -20.81 7.76 19.04
N ARG A 270 -20.34 7.86 20.29
CA ARG A 270 -19.10 7.18 20.72
C ARG A 270 -19.19 5.66 20.60
N ASN A 271 -20.35 5.08 20.91
CA ASN A 271 -20.55 3.64 20.79
C ASN A 271 -20.59 3.21 19.33
N LEU A 272 -21.36 3.90 18.49
CA LEU A 272 -21.46 3.63 17.06
C LEU A 272 -20.12 3.80 16.35
N SER A 273 -19.33 4.82 16.69
CA SER A 273 -17.99 5.01 16.13
C SER A 273 -17.04 3.84 16.48
N LYS A 274 -17.10 3.33 17.72
CA LYS A 274 -16.31 2.15 18.11
C LYS A 274 -16.75 0.90 17.34
N GLU A 275 -18.07 0.73 17.16
CA GLU A 275 -18.61 -0.39 16.42
C GLU A 275 -18.26 -0.32 14.93
N GLU A 276 -18.41 0.85 14.29
CA GLU A 276 -17.99 1.07 12.90
C GLU A 276 -16.52 0.72 12.73
N GLN A 277 -15.66 1.22 13.62
CA GLN A 277 -14.23 0.96 13.57
C GLN A 277 -13.92 -0.54 13.69
N LYS A 278 -14.59 -1.25 14.62
CA LYS A 278 -14.42 -2.70 14.78
C LYS A 278 -14.84 -3.46 13.52
N ARG A 279 -15.99 -3.13 12.95
CA ARG A 279 -16.48 -3.78 11.72
C ARG A 279 -15.57 -3.51 10.52
N GLN A 280 -15.09 -2.28 10.37
CA GLN A 280 -14.10 -1.94 9.33
C GLN A 280 -12.78 -2.70 9.51
N GLN A 281 -12.32 -2.87 10.75
CA GLN A 281 -11.11 -3.66 11.02
C GLN A 281 -11.30 -5.12 10.60
N LEU A 282 -12.43 -5.74 10.96
CA LEU A 282 -12.76 -7.10 10.54
C LEU A 282 -12.81 -7.23 9.02
N ALA A 283 -13.52 -6.32 8.33
CA ALA A 283 -13.59 -6.31 6.87
C ALA A 283 -12.19 -6.26 6.21
N VAL A 284 -11.32 -5.38 6.70
CA VAL A 284 -9.94 -5.28 6.21
C VAL A 284 -9.15 -6.56 6.46
N THR A 285 -9.28 -7.14 7.66
CA THR A 285 -8.60 -8.38 8.02
C THR A 285 -9.06 -9.55 7.15
N ASP A 286 -10.36 -9.64 6.86
CA ASP A 286 -10.91 -10.71 6.02
C ASP A 286 -10.39 -10.61 4.58
N VAL A 287 -10.33 -9.40 4.02
CA VAL A 287 -9.76 -9.16 2.68
C VAL A 287 -8.28 -9.55 2.64
N ILE A 288 -7.48 -9.11 3.61
CA ILE A 288 -6.05 -9.45 3.67
C ILE A 288 -5.86 -10.96 3.85
N LYS A 289 -6.66 -11.61 4.70
CA LYS A 289 -6.59 -13.07 4.91
C LYS A 289 -7.03 -13.87 3.68
N GLY A 290 -7.94 -13.34 2.88
CA GLY A 290 -8.42 -13.97 1.65
C GLY A 290 -7.46 -13.84 0.45
N ALA A 291 -6.44 -12.99 0.55
CA ALA A 291 -5.48 -12.76 -0.52
C ALA A 291 -4.47 -13.90 -0.66
N ASP A 292 -4.13 -14.22 -1.91
CA ASP A 292 -3.01 -15.10 -2.26
C ASP A 292 -1.71 -14.27 -2.31
N VAL A 293 -1.80 -13.05 -2.86
CA VAL A 293 -0.67 -12.12 -2.99
C VAL A 293 -1.05 -10.76 -2.43
N LEU A 294 -0.29 -10.30 -1.44
CA LEU A 294 -0.35 -8.95 -0.88
C LEU A 294 0.76 -8.09 -1.48
N LEU A 295 0.41 -6.95 -2.08
CA LEU A 295 1.33 -6.09 -2.82
C LEU A 295 1.39 -4.70 -2.19
N THR A 296 2.60 -4.20 -1.92
CA THR A 296 2.80 -2.91 -1.25
C THR A 296 4.16 -2.29 -1.57
N THR A 297 4.36 -1.01 -1.27
CA THR A 297 5.72 -0.48 -1.18
C THR A 297 6.42 -1.03 0.06
N LEU A 298 7.76 -1.05 0.07
CA LEU A 298 8.57 -1.46 1.25
C LEU A 298 8.13 -0.74 2.53
N THR A 299 7.91 0.57 2.43
CA THR A 299 7.43 1.38 3.56
C THR A 299 5.98 1.09 3.94
N GLY A 300 5.16 0.64 2.99
CA GLY A 300 3.77 0.24 3.21
C GLY A 300 3.63 -1.12 3.88
N ALA A 301 4.68 -1.97 3.86
CA ALA A 301 4.68 -3.25 4.57
C ALA A 301 4.53 -3.10 6.10
N PHE A 302 4.93 -1.95 6.65
CA PHE A 302 4.69 -1.55 8.05
C PHE A 302 3.24 -1.16 8.35
N TYR A 303 2.30 -1.50 7.47
CA TYR A 303 0.89 -1.33 7.77
C TYR A 303 0.55 -2.26 8.93
N ARG A 304 0.18 -1.70 10.10
CA ARG A 304 -0.10 -2.43 11.36
C ARG A 304 -0.98 -3.67 11.21
N LYS A 305 -1.87 -3.71 10.21
CA LYS A 305 -2.76 -4.86 9.99
C LYS A 305 -2.10 -6.01 9.21
N VAL A 306 -0.93 -5.79 8.61
CA VAL A 306 -0.07 -6.82 8.01
C VAL A 306 0.78 -7.51 9.07
N GLU A 307 1.10 -6.84 10.18
CA GLU A 307 2.01 -7.34 11.24
C GLU A 307 1.58 -8.70 11.84
N ASN A 308 0.29 -9.03 11.78
CA ASN A 308 -0.25 -10.31 12.30
C ASN A 308 -0.46 -11.38 11.22
N SER A 309 0.05 -11.17 10.01
CA SER A 309 -0.06 -12.11 8.89
C SER A 309 1.27 -12.78 8.59
N SER A 310 1.26 -14.10 8.39
CA SER A 310 2.42 -14.86 7.93
C SER A 310 2.40 -15.05 6.42
N PHE A 311 3.55 -14.90 5.79
CA PHE A 311 3.76 -15.14 4.36
C PHE A 311 4.79 -16.25 4.18
N ASN A 312 4.59 -17.09 3.17
CA ASN A 312 5.51 -18.17 2.81
C ASN A 312 6.71 -17.63 2.03
N LEU A 313 6.46 -16.61 1.19
CA LEU A 313 7.48 -15.96 0.37
C LEU A 313 7.34 -14.44 0.46
N VAL A 314 8.48 -13.76 0.63
CA VAL A 314 8.59 -12.31 0.46
C VAL A 314 9.41 -12.03 -0.79
N ILE A 315 8.88 -11.20 -1.67
CA ILE A 315 9.56 -10.74 -2.88
C ILE A 315 9.84 -9.24 -2.71
N ILE A 316 11.06 -8.83 -3.03
CA ILE A 316 11.47 -7.43 -3.05
C ILE A 316 11.97 -7.10 -4.46
N ASP A 317 11.28 -6.19 -5.15
CA ASP A 317 11.69 -5.66 -6.46
C ASP A 317 12.22 -4.22 -6.32
N GLU A 318 13.49 -4.02 -6.65
CA GLU A 318 14.16 -2.72 -6.59
C GLU A 318 14.20 -1.97 -7.94
N GLY A 319 13.74 -2.60 -9.05
CA GLY A 319 13.81 -2.05 -10.41
C GLY A 319 15.08 -2.41 -11.18
#